data_AF-A0A9X3S1W1-F1
#
_entry.id   AF-A0A9X3S1W1-F1
#
_cell.length_a   1.000
_cell.length_b   1.000
_cell.length_c   1.000
_cell.angle_alpha   90.00
_cell.angle_beta   90.00
_cell.angle_gamma   90.00
#
_symmetry.space_group_name_H-M   'P 1'
#
loop_
_entity.id
_entity.type
_entity.pdbx_description
1 polymer ?
#
loop_
_entity_poly.entity_id
_entity_poly.type
_entity_poly.pdbx_seq_one_letter_code
_entity_poly.pdbx_strand_id
1 'polypeptide(L)'
;MRRPPLLLALAAVLVAASPAHAAPRWSGETLPFGDVPARELDASAVLAPDGRAVFARFAPDGALEVRERPPGGPVGATITLPPVTVEPPARPNLQLLMGADGTAAVLFDAGGARYASMRAPGAYWTDPEPISPAGAGPGQAAIGPDGALWVAAQSPEDATGLAVFRMTAGHAGTRASFPAPRAGARDLFPALVAPTAGSAHVIYVERGATEAGAGCAVRTAVLAVDVPAQGANLPPRRLDAFDATGEGTPDICHLAAGQIIVGSPLLAADAAGADTAVYSVVALESFTVTPLARHREWGATWPTSGTEPPEVVSDTDAIAERIVGGAGAPLVVLRSADGKAITTRGDDHWTPAAPLLGEEDASTFQAARTGAGTTVFAWVVGAFPGRTVGRVANASGVLGAPVTLRETGSVMLAVSGDARGNALALYSRPGGDAFVLGAIDYDVDGEPEPAPYPDSDPVVEAPPEIDTSEPQEPPTIEPSAPPESDERAPRLERVSISPKRVHAGRAATLALATDEAGRTTITLTKTGRCAARACPRRTISRAVRPGTQRVRLPRLSAGAWTLTVVVTDAAGNASRPRHLHLHVAS
;
A
#
# COMPACT_ATOMS: atom_id res chain seq x y z
N MET A 1 68.89 49.46 10.38
CA MET A 1 68.15 49.42 11.67
C MET A 1 66.87 50.22 11.52
N ARG A 2 65.70 49.57 11.58
CA ARG A 2 64.38 50.05 12.06
C ARG A 2 63.33 49.04 11.61
N ARG A 3 62.74 48.31 12.56
CA ARG A 3 61.54 47.49 12.39
C ARG A 3 60.31 48.41 12.37
N PRO A 4 59.29 48.10 11.55
CA PRO A 4 57.90 48.34 11.91
C PRO A 4 57.07 47.03 11.90
N PRO A 5 55.85 47.06 12.48
CA PRO A 5 55.36 45.99 13.34
C PRO A 5 54.19 45.19 12.79
N LEU A 6 54.12 43.93 13.26
CA LEU A 6 52.95 43.28 13.84
C LEU A 6 51.58 43.96 13.57
N LEU A 7 50.96 43.62 12.44
CA LEU A 7 49.52 43.78 12.19
C LEU A 7 49.02 42.50 11.53
N LEU A 8 49.05 41.42 12.31
CA LEU A 8 48.36 40.16 12.03
C LEU A 8 47.34 39.99 13.16
N ALA A 9 46.32 40.84 13.12
CA ALA A 9 45.18 40.79 14.02
C ALA A 9 43.97 40.27 13.23
N LEU A 10 43.55 39.06 13.59
CA LEU A 10 42.14 38.65 13.62
C LEU A 10 41.32 38.89 12.33
N ALA A 11 41.64 38.17 11.25
CA ALA A 11 40.58 37.66 10.38
C ALA A 11 40.08 36.34 10.99
N ALA A 12 39.36 36.45 12.11
CA ALA A 12 38.59 35.34 12.66
C ALA A 12 37.50 35.02 11.65
N VAL A 13 37.70 33.95 10.89
CA VAL A 13 36.69 33.34 10.04
C VAL A 13 35.56 32.91 10.97
N LEU A 14 34.51 33.73 11.06
CA LEU A 14 33.18 33.30 11.44
C LEU A 14 32.67 32.36 10.35
N VAL A 15 33.21 31.13 10.32
CA VAL A 15 32.44 30.00 9.82
C VAL A 15 31.33 29.86 10.85
N ALA A 16 30.17 30.44 10.56
CA ALA A 16 28.96 30.02 11.24
C ALA A 16 28.90 28.51 11.06
N ALA A 17 29.15 27.76 12.14
CA ALA A 17 28.97 26.33 12.13
C ALA A 17 27.52 26.11 11.70
N SER A 18 27.32 25.57 10.50
CA SER A 18 26.00 25.13 10.07
C SER A 18 25.40 24.33 11.22
N PRO A 19 24.14 24.56 11.60
CA PRO A 19 23.51 23.78 12.64
C PRO A 19 23.74 22.30 12.30
N ALA A 20 24.36 21.57 13.21
CA ALA A 20 24.63 20.16 13.01
C ALA A 20 23.27 19.48 12.84
N HIS A 21 22.95 19.08 11.61
CA HIS A 21 21.77 18.25 11.35
C HIS A 21 21.84 17.05 12.28
N ALA A 22 20.74 16.77 12.98
CA ALA A 22 20.68 15.65 13.89
C ALA A 22 20.87 14.35 13.10
N ALA A 23 21.49 13.36 13.73
CA ALA A 23 21.68 12.07 13.07
C ALA A 23 20.32 11.37 12.90
N PRO A 24 20.09 10.66 11.78
CA PRO A 24 18.88 9.88 11.58
C PRO A 24 18.64 8.94 12.76
N ARG A 25 17.39 8.79 13.18
CA ARG A 25 17.05 8.05 14.39
C ARG A 25 15.74 7.31 14.30
N TRP A 26 15.69 6.16 14.97
CA TRP A 26 14.44 5.46 15.23
C TRP A 26 13.75 6.06 16.46
N SER A 27 12.44 6.29 16.35
CA SER A 27 11.62 6.87 17.42
C SER A 27 11.21 5.85 18.48
N GLY A 28 10.48 6.31 19.49
CA GLY A 28 9.80 5.42 20.43
C GLY A 28 8.61 4.70 19.78
N GLU A 29 8.25 3.54 20.31
CA GLU A 29 7.05 2.82 19.84
C GLU A 29 5.78 3.62 20.09
N THR A 30 4.96 3.68 19.06
CA THR A 30 3.56 4.07 19.13
C THR A 30 2.69 2.81 19.07
N LEU A 31 1.59 2.79 19.83
CA LEU A 31 0.57 1.74 19.73
C LEU A 31 -0.59 2.25 18.86
N PRO A 32 -0.60 1.94 17.54
CA PRO A 32 -1.56 2.54 16.61
C PRO A 32 -3.01 2.25 16.97
N PHE A 33 -3.31 1.21 17.73
CA PHE A 33 -4.67 0.90 18.21
C PHE A 33 -4.78 0.89 19.75
N GLY A 34 -3.79 1.45 20.45
CA GLY A 34 -3.65 1.31 21.89
C GLY A 34 -3.23 -0.10 22.31
N ASP A 35 -3.22 -0.33 23.62
CA ASP A 35 -2.91 -1.64 24.22
C ASP A 35 -4.14 -2.54 24.20
N VAL A 36 -4.60 -2.90 23.00
CA VAL A 36 -5.80 -3.73 22.80
C VAL A 36 -5.47 -4.95 21.95
N PRO A 37 -6.12 -6.10 22.20
CA PRO A 37 -5.88 -7.32 21.45
C PRO A 37 -6.00 -7.14 19.93
N ALA A 38 -5.07 -7.74 19.22
CA ALA A 38 -5.01 -7.83 17.77
C ALA A 38 -4.72 -9.27 17.35
N ARG A 39 -5.03 -9.59 16.10
CA ARG A 39 -4.58 -10.83 15.46
C ARG A 39 -3.14 -10.64 14.99
N GLU A 40 -2.33 -11.69 15.13
CA GLU A 40 -0.88 -11.63 14.89
C GLU A 40 -0.49 -11.15 13.49
N LEU A 41 -1.26 -11.55 12.47
CA LEU A 41 -0.94 -11.38 11.04
C LEU A 41 -1.88 -10.43 10.28
N ASP A 42 -2.96 -9.98 10.90
CA ASP A 42 -4.06 -9.32 10.18
C ASP A 42 -4.02 -7.79 10.33
N ALA A 43 -2.85 -7.22 10.10
CA ALA A 43 -2.64 -5.77 10.11
C ALA A 43 -1.63 -5.33 9.05
N SER A 44 -1.75 -4.08 8.62
CA SER A 44 -0.86 -3.46 7.63
C SER A 44 -0.72 -1.96 7.95
N ALA A 45 0.32 -1.34 7.41
CA ALA A 45 0.53 0.09 7.51
C ALA A 45 1.22 0.65 6.26
N VAL A 46 1.00 1.94 6.00
CA VAL A 46 1.67 2.67 4.92
C VAL A 46 1.86 4.13 5.31
N LEU A 47 2.96 4.75 4.87
CA LEU A 47 3.19 6.19 4.96
C LEU A 47 2.76 6.87 3.66
N ALA A 48 2.06 7.98 3.81
CA ALA A 48 1.75 8.91 2.74
C ALA A 48 2.96 9.79 2.40
N PRO A 49 3.03 10.34 1.17
CA PRO A 49 4.09 11.26 0.77
C PRO A 49 4.24 12.48 1.68
N ASP A 50 3.14 12.91 2.30
CA ASP A 50 3.08 14.03 3.26
C ASP A 50 3.58 13.65 4.67
N GLY A 51 3.91 12.39 4.93
CA GLY A 51 4.35 11.86 6.23
C GLY A 51 3.22 11.29 7.10
N ARG A 52 1.96 11.32 6.65
CA ARG A 52 0.84 10.72 7.40
C ARG A 52 0.92 9.21 7.35
N ALA A 53 0.80 8.56 8.51
CA ALA A 53 0.67 7.11 8.58
C ALA A 53 -0.79 6.67 8.51
N VAL A 54 -1.06 5.60 7.77
CA VAL A 54 -2.34 4.90 7.74
C VAL A 54 -2.10 3.49 8.26
N PHE A 55 -2.92 3.07 9.22
CA PHE A 55 -2.89 1.74 9.82
C PHE A 55 -4.22 1.05 9.58
N ALA A 56 -4.20 -0.24 9.26
CA ALA A 56 -5.40 -1.05 9.12
C ALA A 56 -5.23 -2.38 9.85
N ARG A 57 -6.30 -2.90 10.44
CA ARG A 57 -6.31 -4.25 11.02
C ARG A 57 -7.69 -4.89 10.99
N PHE A 58 -7.73 -6.21 11.09
CA PHE A 58 -8.90 -6.91 11.60
C PHE A 58 -8.82 -7.02 13.12
N ALA A 59 -9.78 -6.42 13.82
CA ALA A 59 -9.98 -6.62 15.24
C ALA A 59 -10.35 -8.10 15.53
N PRO A 60 -10.17 -8.59 16.77
CA PRO A 60 -10.49 -9.98 17.12
C PRO A 60 -11.92 -10.39 16.80
N ASP A 61 -12.88 -9.46 16.93
CA ASP A 61 -14.30 -9.63 16.60
C ASP A 61 -14.61 -9.64 15.09
N GLY A 62 -13.59 -9.44 14.24
CA GLY A 62 -13.69 -9.43 12.79
C GLY A 62 -13.97 -8.05 12.19
N ALA A 63 -14.08 -6.98 12.99
CA ALA A 63 -14.24 -5.63 12.46
C ALA A 63 -12.96 -5.17 11.73
N LEU A 64 -13.11 -4.61 10.52
CA LEU A 64 -12.02 -3.98 9.79
C LEU A 64 -11.89 -2.52 10.25
N GLU A 65 -10.79 -2.22 10.94
CA GLU A 65 -10.52 -0.91 11.53
C GLU A 65 -9.37 -0.21 10.81
N VAL A 66 -9.53 1.10 10.59
CA VAL A 66 -8.51 1.98 10.01
C VAL A 66 -8.25 3.14 10.97
N ARG A 67 -6.99 3.54 11.13
CA ARG A 67 -6.59 4.75 11.85
C ARG A 67 -5.56 5.53 11.04
N GLU A 68 -5.60 6.84 11.15
CA GLU A 68 -4.63 7.73 10.50
C GLU A 68 -3.89 8.54 11.55
N ARG A 69 -2.61 8.79 11.33
CA ARG A 69 -1.76 9.64 12.18
C ARG A 69 -1.13 10.73 11.31
N PRO A 70 -1.44 12.02 11.54
CA PRO A 70 -0.78 13.10 10.82
C PRO A 70 0.74 13.10 11.09
N PRO A 71 1.55 13.74 10.24
CA PRO A 71 3.00 13.82 10.44
C PRO A 71 3.32 14.43 11.81
N GLY A 72 4.12 13.73 12.62
CA GLY A 72 4.52 14.18 13.97
C GLY A 72 3.39 14.31 15.01
N GLY A 73 2.16 13.92 14.69
CA GLY A 73 1.00 14.06 15.57
C GLY A 73 0.51 12.73 16.17
N PRO A 74 -0.51 12.78 17.05
CA PRO A 74 -1.06 11.58 17.68
C PRO A 74 -1.92 10.78 16.69
N VAL A 75 -2.10 9.48 16.96
CA VAL A 75 -2.97 8.62 16.14
C VAL A 75 -4.43 9.02 16.34
N GLY A 76 -5.11 9.36 15.24
CA GLY A 76 -6.50 9.82 15.23
C GLY A 76 -7.52 8.74 15.57
N ALA A 77 -8.82 9.07 15.50
CA ALA A 77 -9.90 8.16 15.87
C ALA A 77 -10.00 6.91 14.97
N THR A 78 -10.55 5.82 15.52
CA THR A 78 -10.83 4.60 14.77
C THR A 78 -11.97 4.78 13.78
N ILE A 79 -11.73 4.40 12.53
CA ILE A 79 -12.71 4.30 11.47
C ILE A 79 -13.00 2.83 11.21
N THR A 80 -14.20 2.36 11.55
CA THR A 80 -14.64 1.01 11.21
C THR A 80 -15.22 0.99 9.79
N LEU A 81 -14.62 0.20 8.90
CA LEU A 81 -15.15 -0.01 7.56
C LEU A 81 -16.35 -0.97 7.62
N PRO A 82 -17.42 -0.74 6.82
CA PRO A 82 -18.58 -1.61 6.81
C PRO A 82 -18.21 -3.07 6.48
N PRO A 83 -18.82 -4.07 7.15
CA PRO A 83 -18.55 -5.46 6.86
C PRO A 83 -19.05 -5.82 5.45
N VAL A 84 -18.34 -6.73 4.79
CA VAL A 84 -18.79 -7.33 3.53
C VAL A 84 -19.75 -8.48 3.81
N THR A 85 -20.44 -8.96 2.77
CA THR A 85 -21.50 -9.99 2.93
C THR A 85 -20.97 -11.38 3.24
N VAL A 86 -19.66 -11.60 3.10
CA VAL A 86 -19.00 -12.89 3.33
C VAL A 86 -17.96 -12.71 4.42
N GLU A 87 -17.89 -13.64 5.37
CA GLU A 87 -16.89 -13.56 6.43
C GLU A 87 -15.47 -13.72 5.85
N PRO A 88 -14.52 -12.84 6.22
CA PRO A 88 -13.12 -13.01 5.84
C PRO A 88 -12.53 -14.31 6.42
N PRO A 89 -11.61 -14.99 5.72
CA PRO A 89 -10.92 -16.14 6.27
C PRO A 89 -10.01 -15.73 7.44
N ALA A 90 -9.50 -16.72 8.18
CA ALA A 90 -8.58 -16.48 9.32
C ALA A 90 -7.28 -15.74 8.95
N ARG A 91 -6.91 -15.72 7.66
CA ARG A 91 -5.81 -14.93 7.11
C ARG A 91 -6.33 -14.20 5.87
N PRO A 92 -6.92 -13.01 6.03
CA PRO A 92 -7.60 -12.29 4.97
C PRO A 92 -6.62 -11.55 4.03
N ASN A 93 -5.31 -11.79 4.14
CA ASN A 93 -4.30 -11.20 3.26
C ASN A 93 -4.44 -9.66 3.16
N LEU A 94 -4.57 -9.02 4.33
CA LEU A 94 -4.80 -7.59 4.46
C LEU A 94 -3.58 -6.80 3.96
N GLN A 95 -3.81 -5.80 3.11
CA GLN A 95 -2.78 -4.97 2.52
C GLN A 95 -3.23 -3.51 2.47
N LEU A 96 -2.35 -2.60 2.92
CA LEU A 96 -2.50 -1.17 2.67
C LEU A 96 -1.59 -0.74 1.51
N LEU A 97 -2.12 0.10 0.63
CA LEU A 97 -1.40 0.75 -0.45
C LEU A 97 -1.59 2.26 -0.37
N MET A 98 -0.59 3.00 -0.85
CA MET A 98 -0.62 4.46 -0.93
C MET A 98 -0.06 4.91 -2.27
N GLY A 99 -0.77 5.83 -2.92
CA GLY A 99 -0.34 6.52 -4.14
C GLY A 99 0.44 7.80 -3.83
N ALA A 100 1.21 8.26 -4.80
CA ALA A 100 1.98 9.52 -4.71
C ALA A 100 1.08 10.77 -4.56
N ASP A 101 -0.21 10.66 -4.92
CA ASP A 101 -1.21 11.71 -4.74
C ASP A 101 -1.82 11.73 -3.32
N GLY A 102 -1.52 10.73 -2.48
CA GLY A 102 -2.12 10.55 -1.15
C GLY A 102 -3.41 9.72 -1.16
N THR A 103 -3.76 9.11 -2.29
CA THR A 103 -4.81 8.09 -2.36
C THR A 103 -4.37 6.85 -1.59
N ALA A 104 -5.22 6.34 -0.69
CA ALA A 104 -4.97 5.11 0.05
C ALA A 104 -5.97 4.02 -0.35
N ALA A 105 -5.56 2.76 -0.27
CA ALA A 105 -6.44 1.62 -0.46
C ALA A 105 -6.17 0.53 0.59
N VAL A 106 -7.25 0.01 1.19
CA VAL A 106 -7.25 -1.20 2.03
C VAL A 106 -7.75 -2.34 1.16
N LEU A 107 -6.94 -3.38 0.99
CA LEU A 107 -7.29 -4.59 0.26
C LEU A 107 -7.32 -5.80 1.19
N PHE A 108 -8.28 -6.70 1.00
CA PHE A 108 -8.38 -7.95 1.76
C PHE A 108 -9.19 -9.00 1.00
N ASP A 109 -8.99 -10.27 1.33
CA ASP A 109 -9.71 -11.40 0.77
C ASP A 109 -10.92 -11.75 1.64
N ALA A 110 -12.07 -12.01 1.01
CA ALA A 110 -13.24 -12.58 1.67
C ALA A 110 -14.03 -13.46 0.70
N GLY A 111 -14.32 -14.70 1.09
CA GLY A 111 -14.84 -15.71 0.16
C GLY A 111 -13.88 -15.94 -1.02
N GLY A 112 -14.40 -15.88 -2.25
CA GLY A 112 -13.62 -16.03 -3.48
C GLY A 112 -13.14 -14.71 -4.11
N ALA A 113 -13.29 -13.58 -3.43
CA ALA A 113 -12.98 -12.25 -3.99
C ALA A 113 -11.99 -11.46 -3.12
N ARG A 114 -11.17 -10.66 -3.81
CA ARG A 114 -10.40 -9.54 -3.26
C ARG A 114 -11.33 -8.33 -3.19
N TYR A 115 -11.46 -7.73 -2.02
CA TYR A 115 -12.18 -6.49 -1.79
C TYR A 115 -11.20 -5.34 -1.64
N ALA A 116 -11.65 -4.14 -2.01
CA ALA A 116 -10.92 -2.90 -1.80
C ALA A 116 -11.85 -1.80 -1.25
N SER A 117 -11.37 -1.07 -0.26
CA SER A 117 -11.92 0.24 0.16
C SER A 117 -10.85 1.30 -0.15
N MET A 118 -11.24 2.39 -0.80
CA MET A 118 -10.32 3.44 -1.22
C MET A 118 -10.62 4.76 -0.52
N ARG A 119 -9.60 5.58 -0.32
CA ARG A 119 -9.69 6.95 0.16
C ARG A 119 -8.89 7.86 -0.76
N ALA A 120 -9.57 8.69 -1.55
CA ALA A 120 -8.91 9.78 -2.29
C ALA A 120 -8.34 10.83 -1.31
N PRO A 121 -7.42 11.70 -1.74
CA PRO A 121 -6.86 12.74 -0.89
C PRO A 121 -7.97 13.66 -0.36
N GLY A 122 -7.99 13.90 0.96
CA GLY A 122 -9.03 14.69 1.62
C GLY A 122 -10.44 14.07 1.60
N ALA A 123 -10.63 12.83 1.12
CA ALA A 123 -11.94 12.19 1.06
C ALA A 123 -12.15 11.17 2.19
N TYR A 124 -13.38 10.67 2.30
CA TYR A 124 -13.71 9.53 3.14
C TYR A 124 -13.38 8.20 2.47
N TRP A 125 -13.10 7.19 3.30
CA TRP A 125 -13.06 5.79 2.88
C TRP A 125 -14.39 5.37 2.24
N THR A 126 -14.32 4.76 1.05
CA THR A 126 -15.46 4.13 0.38
C THR A 126 -15.89 2.85 1.10
N ASP A 127 -17.08 2.36 0.79
CA ASP A 127 -17.45 1.01 1.22
C ASP A 127 -16.55 -0.02 0.50
N PRO A 128 -16.24 -1.17 1.13
CA PRO A 128 -15.48 -2.21 0.46
C PRO A 128 -16.25 -2.81 -0.73
N GLU A 129 -15.61 -2.86 -1.89
CA GLU A 129 -16.16 -3.41 -3.14
C GLU A 129 -15.25 -4.51 -3.70
N PRO A 130 -15.80 -5.57 -4.32
CA PRO A 130 -14.98 -6.62 -4.93
C PRO A 130 -14.26 -6.06 -6.16
N ILE A 131 -12.95 -6.29 -6.25
CA ILE A 131 -12.11 -5.80 -7.35
C ILE A 131 -11.54 -6.92 -8.23
N SER A 132 -11.17 -8.05 -7.66
CA SER A 132 -10.59 -9.20 -8.37
C SER A 132 -10.93 -10.52 -7.66
N PRO A 133 -10.60 -11.69 -8.22
CA PRO A 133 -10.55 -12.93 -7.44
C PRO A 133 -9.60 -12.82 -6.23
N ALA A 134 -9.89 -13.57 -5.18
CA ALA A 134 -9.05 -13.64 -3.98
C ALA A 134 -7.66 -14.24 -4.27
N GLY A 135 -6.71 -14.02 -3.37
CA GLY A 135 -5.36 -14.59 -3.46
C GLY A 135 -4.31 -13.66 -4.08
N ALA A 136 -4.69 -12.45 -4.50
CA ALA A 136 -3.73 -11.44 -4.94
C ALA A 136 -2.81 -11.04 -3.78
N GLY A 137 -1.51 -11.29 -3.89
CA GLY A 137 -0.51 -11.05 -2.84
C GLY A 137 0.23 -9.72 -2.96
N PRO A 138 1.22 -9.49 -2.07
CA PRO A 138 2.15 -8.37 -2.20
C PRO A 138 2.83 -8.34 -3.57
N GLY A 139 3.00 -7.15 -4.15
CA GLY A 139 3.58 -6.97 -5.49
C GLY A 139 2.61 -7.18 -6.66
N GLN A 140 1.34 -7.55 -6.39
CA GLN A 140 0.32 -7.75 -7.43
C GLN A 140 -0.69 -6.60 -7.51
N ALA A 141 -0.52 -5.57 -6.69
CA ALA A 141 -1.38 -4.41 -6.66
C ALA A 141 -0.57 -3.13 -6.41
N ALA A 142 -0.97 -2.04 -7.06
CA ALA A 142 -0.36 -0.72 -6.93
C ALA A 142 -1.40 0.39 -7.11
N ILE A 143 -1.10 1.58 -6.58
CA ILE A 143 -1.88 2.80 -6.87
C ILE A 143 -1.05 3.64 -7.84
N GLY A 144 -1.61 3.94 -9.01
CA GLY A 144 -0.96 4.80 -9.99
C GLY A 144 -1.00 6.29 -9.62
N PRO A 145 -0.24 7.16 -10.30
CA PRO A 145 -0.26 8.61 -10.07
C PRO A 145 -1.63 9.28 -10.29
N ASP A 146 -2.54 8.61 -11.00
CA ASP A 146 -3.92 9.04 -11.22
C ASP A 146 -4.89 8.63 -10.09
N GLY A 147 -4.35 8.09 -8.98
CA GLY A 147 -5.13 7.59 -7.84
C GLY A 147 -5.91 6.31 -8.14
N ALA A 148 -5.64 5.66 -9.29
CA ALA A 148 -6.29 4.41 -9.63
C ALA A 148 -5.59 3.22 -8.96
N LEU A 149 -6.37 2.35 -8.33
CA LEU A 149 -5.92 1.06 -7.84
C LEU A 149 -5.88 0.08 -9.02
N TRP A 150 -4.73 -0.57 -9.20
CA TRP A 150 -4.50 -1.63 -10.17
C TRP A 150 -4.21 -2.93 -9.45
N VAL A 151 -4.78 -4.03 -9.93
CA VAL A 151 -4.58 -5.38 -9.37
C VAL A 151 -4.40 -6.37 -10.51
N ALA A 152 -3.31 -7.13 -10.52
CA ALA A 152 -3.13 -8.27 -11.41
C ALA A 152 -3.53 -9.56 -10.69
N ALA A 153 -4.42 -10.34 -11.28
CA ALA A 153 -4.91 -11.58 -10.69
C ALA A 153 -5.37 -12.56 -11.78
N GLN A 154 -5.79 -13.76 -11.36
CA GLN A 154 -6.38 -14.75 -12.26
C GLN A 154 -7.60 -14.18 -13.01
N SER A 155 -7.74 -14.54 -14.28
CA SER A 155 -8.94 -14.18 -15.04
C SER A 155 -10.14 -15.00 -14.54
N PRO A 156 -11.30 -14.38 -14.25
CA PRO A 156 -12.51 -15.11 -13.87
C PRO A 156 -13.13 -15.86 -15.06
N GLU A 157 -12.72 -15.55 -16.29
CA GLU A 157 -13.20 -16.19 -17.52
C GLU A 157 -12.31 -17.36 -17.96
N ASP A 158 -11.06 -17.36 -17.52
CA ASP A 158 -10.06 -18.37 -17.87
C ASP A 158 -9.16 -18.63 -16.68
N ALA A 159 -9.35 -19.80 -16.05
CA ALA A 159 -8.54 -20.22 -14.91
C ALA A 159 -7.06 -20.47 -15.26
N THR A 160 -6.70 -20.50 -16.55
CA THR A 160 -5.31 -20.62 -17.00
C THR A 160 -4.67 -19.27 -17.32
N GLY A 161 -5.47 -18.20 -17.47
CA GLY A 161 -5.00 -16.86 -17.84
C GLY A 161 -5.04 -15.85 -16.69
N LEU A 162 -4.47 -14.68 -16.96
CA LEU A 162 -4.45 -13.54 -16.04
C LEU A 162 -5.27 -12.36 -16.58
N ALA A 163 -5.62 -11.44 -15.68
CA ALA A 163 -6.25 -10.18 -16.00
C ALA A 163 -5.74 -9.07 -15.07
N VAL A 164 -5.82 -7.83 -15.55
CA VAL A 164 -5.63 -6.63 -14.73
C VAL A 164 -6.97 -5.97 -14.47
N PHE A 165 -7.20 -5.66 -13.21
CA PHE A 165 -8.37 -4.96 -12.71
C PHE A 165 -7.96 -3.56 -12.31
N ARG A 166 -8.79 -2.57 -12.62
CA ARG A 166 -8.55 -1.17 -12.30
C ARG A 166 -9.78 -0.59 -11.61
N MET A 167 -9.58 0.13 -10.52
CA MET A 167 -10.65 0.80 -9.78
C MET A 167 -10.24 2.21 -9.40
N THR A 168 -11.20 3.13 -9.35
CA THR A 168 -11.00 4.47 -8.77
C THR A 168 -12.09 4.71 -7.74
N ALA A 169 -11.83 5.57 -6.75
CA ALA A 169 -12.74 5.79 -5.63
C ALA A 169 -14.16 6.17 -6.11
N GLY A 170 -15.14 5.31 -5.78
CA GLY A 170 -16.56 5.49 -6.11
C GLY A 170 -16.94 5.24 -7.57
N HIS A 171 -16.08 4.62 -8.38
CA HIS A 171 -16.42 4.18 -9.73
C HIS A 171 -16.31 2.66 -9.83
N ALA A 172 -17.16 2.07 -10.68
CA ALA A 172 -17.09 0.65 -10.99
C ALA A 172 -15.71 0.30 -11.57
N GLY A 173 -15.17 -0.85 -11.17
CA GLY A 173 -13.92 -1.36 -11.70
C GLY A 173 -14.00 -1.72 -13.18
N THR A 174 -12.90 -1.55 -13.90
CA THR A 174 -12.70 -2.05 -15.26
C THR A 174 -11.73 -3.22 -15.24
N ARG A 175 -11.77 -4.07 -16.28
CA ARG A 175 -10.92 -5.25 -16.40
C ARG A 175 -10.36 -5.36 -17.81
N ALA A 176 -9.08 -5.73 -17.91
CA ALA A 176 -8.40 -6.10 -19.14
C ALA A 176 -7.86 -7.53 -18.99
N SER A 177 -8.39 -8.48 -19.77
CA SER A 177 -7.90 -9.87 -19.76
C SER A 177 -6.71 -9.99 -20.70
N PHE A 178 -5.66 -10.70 -20.28
CA PHE A 178 -4.56 -11.00 -21.18
C PHE A 178 -5.00 -11.95 -22.29
N PRO A 179 -4.29 -11.99 -23.43
CA PRO A 179 -4.46 -13.06 -24.40
C PRO A 179 -4.34 -14.41 -23.70
N ALA A 180 -5.13 -15.39 -24.15
CA ALA A 180 -5.06 -16.75 -23.59
C ALA A 180 -3.61 -17.29 -23.70
N PRO A 181 -3.13 -18.02 -22.68
CA PRO A 181 -1.83 -18.65 -22.73
C PRO A 181 -1.77 -19.66 -23.89
N ARG A 182 -0.55 -20.07 -24.25
CA ARG A 182 -0.36 -21.15 -25.24
C ARG A 182 -1.12 -22.41 -24.83
N ALA A 183 -1.52 -23.21 -25.81
CA ALA A 183 -2.24 -24.45 -25.55
C ALA A 183 -1.46 -25.35 -24.57
N GLY A 184 -2.10 -25.74 -23.46
CA GLY A 184 -1.45 -26.53 -22.40
C GLY A 184 -0.56 -25.74 -21.44
N ALA A 185 -0.47 -24.41 -21.59
CA ALA A 185 0.23 -23.52 -20.68
C ALA A 185 -0.73 -22.80 -19.71
N ARG A 186 -0.15 -22.18 -18.68
CA ARG A 186 -0.84 -21.34 -17.70
C ARG A 186 0.01 -20.12 -17.39
N ASP A 187 -0.65 -19.00 -17.21
CA ASP A 187 -0.06 -17.77 -16.71
C ASP A 187 -0.12 -17.74 -15.18
N LEU A 188 1.03 -17.48 -14.57
CA LEU A 188 1.26 -17.62 -13.14
C LEU A 188 2.01 -16.41 -12.60
N PHE A 189 1.82 -16.15 -11.31
CA PHE A 189 2.64 -15.24 -10.51
C PHE A 189 2.85 -13.85 -11.14
N PRO A 190 1.77 -13.08 -11.41
CA PRO A 190 1.97 -11.71 -11.87
C PRO A 190 2.69 -10.86 -10.83
N ALA A 191 3.48 -9.91 -11.27
CA ALA A 191 3.96 -8.76 -10.52
C ALA A 191 3.60 -7.48 -11.29
N LEU A 192 3.17 -6.44 -10.59
CA LEU A 192 2.59 -5.23 -11.16
C LEU A 192 3.20 -3.97 -10.55
N VAL A 193 3.48 -2.99 -11.40
CA VAL A 193 3.74 -1.59 -11.02
C VAL A 193 2.87 -0.66 -11.85
N ALA A 194 2.60 0.55 -11.34
CA ALA A 194 1.84 1.56 -12.07
C ALA A 194 2.59 2.91 -11.99
N PRO A 195 3.74 3.06 -12.69
CA PRO A 195 4.59 4.23 -12.53
C PRO A 195 4.02 5.50 -13.19
N THR A 196 3.13 5.35 -14.17
CA THR A 196 2.56 6.47 -14.92
C THR A 196 1.03 6.49 -14.86
N ALA A 197 0.45 7.70 -14.91
CA ALA A 197 -0.99 7.88 -14.90
C ALA A 197 -1.66 7.11 -16.05
N GLY A 198 -2.67 6.31 -15.74
CA GLY A 198 -3.46 5.60 -16.73
C GLY A 198 -2.77 4.39 -17.38
N SER A 199 -1.68 3.86 -16.83
CA SER A 199 -1.13 2.58 -17.26
C SER A 199 -0.57 1.77 -16.08
N ALA A 200 -0.52 0.46 -16.25
CA ALA A 200 0.19 -0.46 -15.38
C ALA A 200 1.13 -1.34 -16.20
N HIS A 201 2.29 -1.67 -15.65
CA HIS A 201 3.23 -2.62 -16.24
C HIS A 201 3.14 -3.92 -15.45
N VAL A 202 3.02 -5.03 -16.15
CA VAL A 202 2.91 -6.36 -15.55
C VAL A 202 3.97 -7.27 -16.13
N ILE A 203 4.63 -8.03 -15.27
CA ILE A 203 5.39 -9.22 -15.67
C ILE A 203 4.77 -10.45 -15.03
N TYR A 204 4.89 -11.60 -15.67
CA TYR A 204 4.37 -12.86 -15.18
C TYR A 204 5.10 -14.04 -15.82
N VAL A 205 4.85 -15.25 -15.31
CA VAL A 205 5.43 -16.49 -15.83
C VAL A 205 4.38 -17.27 -16.59
N GLU A 206 4.63 -17.55 -17.86
CA GLU A 206 3.89 -18.58 -18.61
C GLU A 206 4.61 -19.92 -18.42
N ARG A 207 3.89 -20.96 -18.00
CA ARG A 207 4.42 -22.32 -17.85
C ARG A 207 3.54 -23.34 -18.56
N GLY A 208 4.14 -24.18 -19.40
CA GLY A 208 3.43 -25.24 -20.12
C GLY A 208 4.35 -26.36 -20.59
N ALA A 209 3.77 -27.44 -21.11
CA ALA A 209 4.54 -28.47 -21.80
C ALA A 209 5.05 -27.95 -23.15
N THR A 210 6.23 -28.40 -23.59
CA THR A 210 6.66 -28.16 -24.98
C THR A 210 5.89 -29.09 -25.92
N GLU A 211 5.52 -28.63 -27.11
CA GLU A 211 4.73 -29.45 -28.05
C GLU A 211 5.43 -30.77 -28.44
N ALA A 212 4.73 -31.87 -28.11
CA ALA A 212 4.83 -33.28 -28.49
C ALA A 212 6.13 -33.82 -29.15
N GLY A 213 6.86 -34.62 -28.38
CA GLY A 213 7.79 -35.63 -28.88
C GLY A 213 8.27 -36.56 -27.77
N ALA A 214 7.51 -37.63 -27.47
CA ALA A 214 7.80 -38.81 -26.60
C ALA A 214 8.48 -38.64 -25.21
N GLY A 215 8.89 -37.43 -24.81
CA GLY A 215 9.59 -37.16 -23.56
C GLY A 215 8.89 -36.10 -22.73
N CYS A 216 9.26 -36.03 -21.45
CA CYS A 216 8.72 -35.03 -20.56
C CYS A 216 9.49 -33.72 -20.68
N ALA A 217 8.85 -32.66 -21.16
CA ALA A 217 9.52 -31.38 -21.35
C ALA A 217 8.58 -30.21 -21.00
N VAL A 218 9.13 -29.27 -20.25
CA VAL A 218 8.44 -28.09 -19.72
C VAL A 218 9.16 -26.85 -20.20
N ARG A 219 8.38 -25.86 -20.64
CA ARG A 219 8.86 -24.52 -20.91
C ARG A 219 8.31 -23.56 -19.86
N THR A 220 9.18 -22.69 -19.38
CA THR A 220 8.82 -21.51 -18.60
C THR A 220 9.27 -20.26 -19.34
N ALA A 221 8.46 -19.20 -19.35
CA ALA A 221 8.81 -17.94 -20.00
C ALA A 221 8.41 -16.77 -19.11
N VAL A 222 9.25 -15.75 -19.03
CA VAL A 222 8.87 -14.46 -18.43
C VAL A 222 8.27 -13.59 -19.52
N LEU A 223 7.04 -13.17 -19.30
CA LEU A 223 6.29 -12.30 -20.19
C LEU A 223 6.08 -10.93 -19.53
N ALA A 224 6.07 -9.88 -20.33
CA ALA A 224 5.80 -8.51 -19.92
C ALA A 224 4.69 -7.89 -20.77
N VAL A 225 3.82 -7.13 -20.16
CA VAL A 225 2.71 -6.45 -20.83
C VAL A 225 2.44 -5.09 -20.20
N ASP A 226 2.25 -4.08 -21.04
CA ASP A 226 1.80 -2.75 -20.62
C ASP A 226 0.29 -2.68 -20.81
N VAL A 227 -0.42 -2.31 -19.74
CA VAL A 227 -1.88 -2.29 -19.69
C VAL A 227 -2.36 -0.84 -19.59
N PRO A 228 -2.93 -0.27 -20.67
CA PRO A 228 -3.49 1.07 -20.62
C PRO A 228 -4.84 1.08 -19.88
N ALA A 229 -5.26 2.23 -19.36
CA ALA A 229 -6.50 2.40 -18.61
C ALA A 229 -7.76 2.04 -19.41
N GLN A 230 -7.72 2.16 -20.74
CA GLN A 230 -8.84 1.73 -21.60
C GLN A 230 -8.94 0.20 -21.73
N GLY A 231 -7.98 -0.56 -21.17
CA GLY A 231 -7.99 -2.02 -21.11
C GLY A 231 -7.67 -2.71 -22.43
N ALA A 232 -6.77 -2.15 -23.24
CA ALA A 232 -6.38 -2.75 -24.52
C ALA A 232 -5.53 -4.01 -24.30
N ASN A 233 -5.85 -5.09 -25.04
CA ASN A 233 -5.11 -6.35 -25.05
C ASN A 233 -3.88 -6.22 -25.95
N LEU A 234 -2.82 -5.57 -25.46
CA LEU A 234 -1.53 -5.65 -26.14
C LEU A 234 -0.96 -7.07 -25.99
N PRO A 235 -0.39 -7.66 -27.07
CA PRO A 235 0.23 -8.97 -26.96
C PRO A 235 1.42 -8.90 -25.99
N PRO A 236 1.58 -9.88 -25.09
CA PRO A 236 2.70 -9.89 -24.17
C PRO A 236 4.01 -10.04 -24.92
N ARG A 237 5.04 -9.35 -24.44
CA ARG A 237 6.40 -9.47 -24.91
C ARG A 237 7.15 -10.49 -24.08
N ARG A 238 7.81 -11.43 -24.75
CA ARG A 238 8.68 -12.40 -24.07
C ARG A 238 10.02 -11.76 -23.72
N LEU A 239 10.31 -11.69 -22.43
CA LEU A 239 11.60 -11.26 -21.92
C LEU A 239 12.62 -12.39 -22.07
N ASP A 240 12.29 -13.57 -21.55
CA ASP A 240 13.15 -14.75 -21.53
C ASP A 240 12.35 -16.05 -21.53
N ALA A 241 13.00 -17.16 -21.87
CA ALA A 241 12.40 -18.49 -21.77
C ALA A 241 13.45 -19.57 -21.52
N PHE A 242 13.05 -20.56 -20.74
CA PHE A 242 13.88 -21.66 -20.28
C PHE A 242 13.12 -22.96 -20.51
N ASP A 243 13.83 -23.93 -21.07
CA ASP A 243 13.32 -25.27 -21.34
C ASP A 243 13.99 -26.25 -20.38
N ALA A 244 13.20 -27.19 -19.87
CA ALA A 244 13.66 -28.29 -19.04
C ALA A 244 13.08 -29.61 -19.55
N THR A 245 13.88 -30.66 -19.46
CA THR A 245 13.55 -32.01 -19.92
C THR A 245 13.72 -33.01 -18.81
N GLY A 246 12.99 -34.11 -18.89
CA GLY A 246 12.97 -35.16 -17.89
C GLY A 246 12.34 -36.44 -18.39
N GLU A 247 12.15 -37.36 -17.45
CA GLU A 247 11.52 -38.65 -17.68
C GLU A 247 10.05 -38.64 -17.18
N GLY A 248 9.23 -39.51 -17.75
CA GLY A 248 7.83 -39.69 -17.35
C GLY A 248 6.84 -39.31 -18.44
N THR A 249 5.61 -38.97 -18.02
CA THR A 249 4.52 -38.56 -18.91
C THR A 249 4.30 -37.05 -18.80
N PRO A 250 3.55 -36.42 -19.73
CA PRO A 250 3.17 -35.02 -19.60
C PRO A 250 2.47 -34.67 -18.26
N ASP A 251 1.76 -35.63 -17.65
CA ASP A 251 1.05 -35.45 -16.38
C ASP A 251 1.95 -35.69 -15.15
N ILE A 252 3.00 -36.50 -15.28
CA ILE A 252 3.92 -36.87 -14.20
C ILE A 252 5.35 -36.72 -14.73
N CYS A 253 5.87 -35.49 -14.61
CA CYS A 253 7.16 -35.10 -15.14
C CYS A 253 8.24 -35.04 -14.07
N HIS A 254 9.27 -35.88 -14.19
CA HIS A 254 10.48 -35.80 -13.38
C HIS A 254 11.56 -35.08 -14.16
N LEU A 255 11.58 -33.75 -14.06
CA LEU A 255 12.57 -32.89 -14.70
C LEU A 255 13.97 -33.18 -14.14
N ALA A 256 14.96 -33.36 -15.01
CA ALA A 256 16.32 -33.72 -14.64
C ALA A 256 17.41 -32.87 -15.32
N ALA A 257 17.08 -32.18 -16.42
CA ALA A 257 18.03 -31.37 -17.18
C ALA A 257 17.38 -30.08 -17.69
N GLY A 258 18.20 -29.07 -17.92
CA GLY A 258 17.79 -27.74 -18.38
C GLY A 258 17.47 -26.78 -17.24
N GLN A 259 16.68 -25.76 -17.55
CA GLN A 259 16.44 -24.63 -16.66
C GLN A 259 14.96 -24.32 -16.54
N ILE A 260 14.53 -23.91 -15.35
CA ILE A 260 13.17 -23.41 -15.12
C ILE A 260 13.19 -22.18 -14.22
N ILE A 261 12.20 -21.31 -14.41
CA ILE A 261 11.93 -20.22 -13.48
C ILE A 261 11.35 -20.79 -12.19
N VAL A 262 11.86 -20.31 -11.05
CA VAL A 262 11.38 -20.68 -9.71
C VAL A 262 10.84 -19.46 -8.98
N GLY A 263 9.69 -19.65 -8.32
CA GLY A 263 9.02 -18.59 -7.56
C GLY A 263 8.29 -17.57 -8.43
N SER A 264 7.94 -16.44 -7.81
CA SER A 264 7.29 -15.32 -8.49
C SER A 264 8.35 -14.35 -9.02
N PRO A 265 8.20 -13.82 -10.25
CA PRO A 265 9.01 -12.72 -10.71
C PRO A 265 8.72 -11.46 -9.87
N LEU A 266 9.66 -10.54 -9.87
CA LEU A 266 9.65 -9.32 -9.10
C LEU A 266 9.75 -8.13 -10.04
N LEU A 267 8.92 -7.12 -9.83
CA LEU A 267 8.89 -5.92 -10.65
C LEU A 267 8.94 -4.69 -9.76
N ALA A 268 9.82 -3.76 -10.09
CA ALA A 268 9.82 -2.42 -9.52
C ALA A 268 10.05 -1.39 -10.61
N ALA A 269 9.47 -0.21 -10.43
CA ALA A 269 9.81 0.98 -11.18
C ALA A 269 10.64 1.92 -10.31
N ASP A 270 11.61 2.61 -10.90
CA ASP A 270 12.29 3.71 -10.25
C ASP A 270 11.44 5.00 -10.28
N ALA A 271 11.95 6.08 -9.69
CA ALA A 271 11.27 7.38 -9.68
C ALA A 271 11.14 8.03 -11.07
N ALA A 272 11.98 7.64 -12.04
CA ALA A 272 11.88 8.11 -13.43
C ALA A 272 10.87 7.28 -14.26
N GLY A 273 10.40 6.15 -13.72
CA GLY A 273 9.47 5.25 -14.38
C GLY A 273 10.16 4.18 -15.24
N ALA A 274 11.47 3.98 -15.09
CA ALA A 274 12.18 2.84 -15.67
C ALA A 274 11.87 1.58 -14.85
N ASP A 275 11.65 0.46 -15.54
CA ASP A 275 11.28 -0.80 -14.93
C ASP A 275 12.49 -1.72 -14.78
N THR A 276 12.53 -2.43 -13.65
CA THR A 276 13.44 -3.56 -13.44
C THR A 276 12.63 -4.80 -13.08
N ALA A 277 12.73 -5.80 -13.94
CA ALA A 277 12.17 -7.13 -13.73
C ALA A 277 13.27 -8.08 -13.25
N VAL A 278 13.04 -8.79 -12.15
CA VAL A 278 13.97 -9.78 -11.59
C VAL A 278 13.26 -11.11 -11.42
N TYR A 279 13.91 -12.21 -11.78
CA TYR A 279 13.35 -13.55 -11.65
C TYR A 279 14.48 -14.56 -11.40
N SER A 280 14.17 -15.65 -10.72
CA SER A 280 15.16 -16.67 -10.35
C SER A 280 15.03 -17.90 -11.24
N VAL A 281 16.15 -18.41 -11.73
CA VAL A 281 16.21 -19.60 -12.59
C VAL A 281 17.03 -20.68 -11.91
N VAL A 282 16.51 -21.90 -11.83
CA VAL A 282 17.25 -23.05 -11.34
C VAL A 282 17.78 -23.87 -12.51
N ALA A 283 19.07 -24.22 -12.48
CA ALA A 283 19.65 -25.25 -13.33
C ALA A 283 19.44 -26.62 -12.67
N LEU A 284 18.77 -27.54 -13.35
CA LEU A 284 18.32 -28.79 -12.74
C LEU A 284 19.44 -29.81 -12.51
N GLU A 285 20.54 -29.69 -13.26
CA GLU A 285 21.70 -30.57 -13.15
C GLU A 285 22.54 -30.28 -11.89
N SER A 286 22.60 -29.00 -11.47
CA SER A 286 23.39 -28.56 -10.31
C SER A 286 22.54 -28.10 -9.13
N PHE A 287 21.24 -27.90 -9.34
CA PHE A 287 20.32 -27.21 -8.43
C PHE A 287 20.73 -25.77 -8.07
N THR A 288 21.66 -25.18 -8.82
CA THR A 288 22.07 -23.79 -8.64
C THR A 288 20.95 -22.87 -9.08
N VAL A 289 20.59 -21.93 -8.23
CA VAL A 289 19.65 -20.86 -8.52
C VAL A 289 20.40 -19.58 -8.86
N THR A 290 20.14 -19.04 -10.04
CA THR A 290 20.70 -17.78 -10.51
C THR A 290 19.59 -16.73 -10.64
N PRO A 291 19.67 -15.61 -9.89
CA PRO A 291 18.78 -14.49 -10.08
C PRO A 291 19.21 -13.69 -11.32
N LEU A 292 18.27 -13.46 -12.22
CA LEU A 292 18.45 -12.74 -13.48
C LEU A 292 17.57 -11.49 -13.51
N ALA A 293 17.99 -10.48 -14.26
CA ALA A 293 17.26 -9.24 -14.42
C ALA A 293 17.12 -8.79 -15.89
N ARG A 294 16.06 -8.04 -16.13
CA ARG A 294 15.83 -7.23 -17.33
C ARG A 294 15.51 -5.81 -16.90
N HIS A 295 16.08 -4.85 -17.60
CA HIS A 295 15.84 -3.43 -17.37
C HIS A 295 15.22 -2.79 -18.61
N ARG A 296 14.36 -1.81 -18.40
CA ARG A 296 13.74 -1.00 -19.45
C ARG A 296 13.63 0.44 -18.99
N GLU A 297 14.30 1.32 -19.72
CA GLU A 297 14.17 2.78 -19.54
C GLU A 297 12.73 3.26 -19.76
N TRP A 298 12.39 4.39 -19.15
CA TRP A 298 11.06 4.98 -19.29
C TRP A 298 10.71 5.25 -20.76
N GLY A 299 9.55 4.77 -21.21
CA GLY A 299 9.08 4.90 -22.59
C GLY A 299 9.80 4.02 -23.62
N ALA A 300 10.83 3.28 -23.22
CA ALA A 300 11.49 2.31 -24.08
C ALA A 300 10.65 1.01 -24.20
N THR A 301 11.03 0.14 -25.14
CA THR A 301 10.49 -1.21 -25.21
C THR A 301 11.34 -2.17 -24.39
N TRP A 302 10.74 -3.19 -23.78
CA TRP A 302 11.54 -4.23 -23.11
C TRP A 302 12.53 -4.88 -24.08
N PRO A 303 13.77 -5.16 -23.63
CA PRO A 303 14.71 -6.01 -24.36
C PRO A 303 14.07 -7.34 -24.69
N THR A 304 14.30 -7.84 -25.90
CA THR A 304 13.75 -9.12 -26.35
C THR A 304 14.73 -10.26 -26.13
N SER A 305 14.21 -11.44 -25.77
CA SER A 305 15.00 -12.68 -25.75
C SER A 305 15.77 -12.85 -27.07
N GLY A 306 17.11 -12.90 -27.00
CA GLY A 306 17.99 -13.18 -28.14
C GLY A 306 18.69 -11.96 -28.77
N THR A 307 18.30 -10.73 -28.42
CA THR A 307 19.09 -9.53 -28.79
C THR A 307 20.15 -9.23 -27.74
N GLU A 308 19.80 -9.40 -26.47
CA GLU A 308 20.68 -9.13 -25.33
C GLU A 308 20.51 -10.26 -24.29
N PRO A 309 21.60 -10.73 -23.66
CA PRO A 309 21.50 -11.66 -22.53
C PRO A 309 20.86 -10.95 -21.32
N PRO A 310 20.14 -11.67 -20.43
CA PRO A 310 19.70 -11.09 -19.17
C PRO A 310 20.89 -10.75 -18.28
N GLU A 311 20.74 -9.73 -17.44
CA GLU A 311 21.77 -9.36 -16.45
C GLU A 311 21.79 -10.39 -15.32
N VAL A 312 22.97 -10.83 -14.90
CA VAL A 312 23.12 -11.67 -13.71
C VAL A 312 23.10 -10.76 -12.48
N VAL A 313 22.12 -10.96 -11.60
CA VAL A 313 21.95 -10.14 -10.38
C VAL A 313 22.96 -10.53 -9.30
N SER A 314 23.31 -11.81 -9.24
CA SER A 314 24.31 -12.35 -8.33
C SER A 314 24.94 -13.62 -8.89
N ASP A 315 26.25 -13.77 -8.71
CA ASP A 315 27.00 -14.99 -9.02
C ASP A 315 26.87 -16.06 -7.92
N THR A 316 26.20 -15.72 -6.80
CA THR A 316 25.93 -16.67 -5.72
C THR A 316 24.65 -17.46 -5.96
N ASP A 317 24.62 -18.71 -5.49
CA ASP A 317 23.42 -19.54 -5.48
C ASP A 317 22.37 -18.93 -4.54
N ALA A 318 21.41 -18.21 -5.12
CA ALA A 318 20.48 -17.38 -4.37
C ALA A 318 19.15 -17.20 -5.11
N ILE A 319 18.09 -17.04 -4.33
CA ILE A 319 16.76 -16.65 -4.82
C ILE A 319 16.58 -15.15 -4.58
N ALA A 320 16.12 -14.42 -5.60
CA ALA A 320 15.64 -13.05 -5.42
C ALA A 320 14.28 -13.09 -4.70
N GLU A 321 14.21 -12.48 -3.52
CA GLU A 321 12.99 -12.49 -2.70
C GLU A 321 12.18 -11.20 -2.78
N ARG A 322 12.86 -10.07 -3.00
CA ARG A 322 12.25 -8.75 -3.07
C ARG A 322 13.07 -7.83 -3.94
N ILE A 323 12.38 -6.94 -4.64
CA ILE A 323 12.98 -5.78 -5.32
C ILE A 323 12.36 -4.50 -4.77
N VAL A 324 13.18 -3.47 -4.61
CA VAL A 324 12.81 -2.16 -4.08
C VAL A 324 13.22 -1.09 -5.10
N GLY A 325 12.22 -0.53 -5.79
CA GLY A 325 12.38 0.62 -6.69
C GLY A 325 12.22 1.96 -5.97
N GLY A 326 11.71 2.97 -6.66
CA GLY A 326 11.54 4.34 -6.16
C GLY A 326 12.75 5.24 -6.41
N ALA A 327 12.99 6.22 -5.53
CA ALA A 327 14.11 7.14 -5.66
C ALA A 327 15.46 6.42 -5.48
N GLY A 328 16.34 6.50 -6.46
CA GLY A 328 17.64 5.81 -6.46
C GLY A 328 17.63 4.48 -7.19
N ALA A 329 18.80 3.84 -7.23
CA ALA A 329 19.02 2.61 -7.98
C ALA A 329 18.17 1.43 -7.44
N PRO A 330 17.62 0.56 -8.32
CA PRO A 330 16.93 -0.65 -7.92
C PRO A 330 17.78 -1.51 -6.98
N LEU A 331 17.18 -1.96 -5.87
CA LEU A 331 17.81 -2.81 -4.88
C LEU A 331 17.10 -4.15 -4.81
N VAL A 332 17.85 -5.25 -4.85
CA VAL A 332 17.33 -6.61 -4.72
C VAL A 332 17.80 -7.22 -3.41
N VAL A 333 16.87 -7.88 -2.72
CA VAL A 333 17.15 -8.72 -1.56
C VAL A 333 17.25 -10.17 -2.03
N LEU A 334 18.38 -10.79 -1.75
CA LEU A 334 18.73 -12.16 -2.09
C LEU A 334 18.65 -13.04 -0.83
N ARG A 335 18.19 -14.27 -0.98
CA ARG A 335 18.33 -15.33 0.03
C ARG A 335 19.15 -16.47 -0.53
N SER A 336 20.24 -16.82 0.18
CA SER A 336 21.07 -17.99 -0.07
C SER A 336 21.14 -18.86 1.19
N ALA A 337 21.97 -19.90 1.14
CA ALA A 337 22.33 -20.70 2.32
C ALA A 337 23.08 -19.88 3.39
N ASP A 338 23.77 -18.81 2.99
CA ASP A 338 24.53 -17.92 3.88
C ASP A 338 23.66 -16.83 4.54
N GLY A 339 22.35 -16.86 4.30
CA GLY A 339 21.39 -15.88 4.84
C GLY A 339 20.88 -14.92 3.78
N LYS A 340 20.51 -13.69 4.19
CA LYS A 340 20.03 -12.65 3.27
C LYS A 340 21.10 -11.61 2.98
N ALA A 341 21.18 -11.20 1.73
CA ALA A 341 22.05 -10.15 1.24
C ALA A 341 21.26 -9.14 0.40
N ILE A 342 21.85 -7.97 0.16
CA ILE A 342 21.35 -7.02 -0.82
C ILE A 342 22.34 -6.84 -1.96
N THR A 343 21.83 -6.51 -3.13
CA THR A 343 22.62 -5.97 -4.24
C THR A 343 21.84 -4.81 -4.88
N THR A 344 22.57 -3.85 -5.44
CA THR A 344 22.00 -2.66 -6.08
C THR A 344 22.47 -2.61 -7.53
N ARG A 345 21.60 -2.19 -8.44
CA ARG A 345 21.95 -2.01 -9.84
C ARG A 345 22.73 -0.69 -10.01
N GLY A 346 23.96 -0.76 -10.51
CA GLY A 346 24.66 0.40 -11.06
C GLY A 346 24.14 0.74 -12.46
N ASP A 347 24.95 1.44 -13.27
CA ASP A 347 24.54 1.83 -14.62
C ASP A 347 24.27 0.58 -15.50
N ASP A 348 25.19 -0.38 -15.49
CA ASP A 348 25.14 -1.59 -16.33
C ASP A 348 25.52 -2.91 -15.60
N HIS A 349 25.69 -2.87 -14.28
CA HIS A 349 26.09 -4.05 -13.50
C HIS A 349 25.50 -4.02 -12.09
N TRP A 350 25.39 -5.19 -11.48
CA TRP A 350 24.97 -5.32 -10.09
C TRP A 350 26.18 -5.26 -9.16
N THR A 351 26.04 -4.56 -8.02
CA THR A 351 27.09 -4.55 -6.99
C THR A 351 27.28 -5.96 -6.40
N PRO A 352 28.46 -6.29 -5.87
CA PRO A 352 28.63 -7.50 -5.08
C PRO A 352 27.61 -7.58 -3.93
N ALA A 353 27.07 -8.77 -3.67
CA ALA A 353 26.07 -8.96 -2.63
C ALA A 353 26.64 -8.63 -1.24
N ALA A 354 25.98 -7.71 -0.53
CA ALA A 354 26.35 -7.29 0.81
C ALA A 354 25.42 -7.93 1.87
N PRO A 355 25.95 -8.59 2.92
CA PRO A 355 25.12 -9.23 3.95
C PRO A 355 24.16 -8.24 4.64
N LEU A 356 22.86 -8.53 4.55
CA LEU A 356 21.79 -7.70 5.11
C LEU A 356 21.53 -8.05 6.57
N LEU A 357 21.49 -9.35 6.83
CA LEU A 357 21.41 -9.92 8.17
C LEU A 357 22.84 -10.30 8.56
N GLY A 358 23.18 -10.24 9.83
CA GLY A 358 24.39 -10.94 10.31
C GLY A 358 24.19 -12.46 10.21
N GLU A 359 24.81 -13.21 11.12
CA GLU A 359 24.59 -14.67 11.25
C GLU A 359 23.19 -15.03 11.82
N GLU A 360 22.27 -14.07 11.95
CA GLU A 360 20.95 -14.26 12.54
C GLU A 360 19.88 -14.54 11.48
N ASP A 361 19.10 -15.60 11.68
CA ASP A 361 17.94 -15.89 10.83
C ASP A 361 16.83 -14.86 11.03
N ALA A 362 16.42 -14.20 9.93
CA ALA A 362 15.26 -13.32 9.93
C ALA A 362 13.97 -14.09 9.63
N SER A 363 13.07 -14.08 10.60
CA SER A 363 11.66 -14.37 10.39
C SER A 363 10.91 -13.09 10.00
N THR A 364 10.01 -13.17 9.03
CA THR A 364 9.12 -12.07 8.61
C THR A 364 9.85 -10.77 8.28
N PHE A 365 10.14 -10.57 6.99
CA PHE A 365 11.01 -9.50 6.51
C PHE A 365 10.23 -8.48 5.67
N GLN A 366 10.48 -7.19 5.88
CA GLN A 366 9.88 -6.09 5.11
C GLN A 366 10.93 -5.04 4.76
N ALA A 367 10.71 -4.38 3.61
CA ALA A 367 11.56 -3.30 3.12
C ALA A 367 10.75 -2.28 2.32
N ALA A 368 11.15 -1.01 2.38
CA ALA A 368 10.59 0.05 1.55
C ALA A 368 11.65 1.11 1.20
N ARG A 369 11.45 1.76 0.06
CA ARG A 369 12.20 2.95 -0.36
C ARG A 369 11.54 4.21 0.22
N THR A 370 12.36 5.18 0.58
CA THR A 370 11.93 6.54 0.95
C THR A 370 12.20 7.50 -0.21
N GLY A 371 11.60 8.69 -0.20
CA GLY A 371 11.83 9.72 -1.22
C GLY A 371 13.25 10.29 -1.23
N ALA A 372 13.98 10.18 -0.10
CA ALA A 372 15.41 10.48 -0.03
C ALA A 372 16.29 9.40 -0.68
N GLY A 373 15.67 8.33 -1.19
CA GLY A 373 16.32 7.20 -1.83
C GLY A 373 16.95 6.18 -0.87
N THR A 374 16.86 6.41 0.44
CA THR A 374 17.24 5.41 1.44
C THR A 374 16.29 4.21 1.39
N THR A 375 16.81 3.02 1.65
CA THR A 375 15.99 1.81 1.82
C THR A 375 15.97 1.43 3.29
N VAL A 376 14.78 1.34 3.87
CA VAL A 376 14.58 0.93 5.25
C VAL A 376 14.13 -0.52 5.26
N PHE A 377 14.77 -1.31 6.13
CA PHE A 377 14.52 -2.73 6.35
C PHE A 377 14.09 -2.93 7.79
N ALA A 378 13.15 -3.85 8.02
CA ALA A 378 12.85 -4.34 9.36
C ALA A 378 12.44 -5.82 9.32
N TRP A 379 12.76 -6.55 10.40
CA TRP A 379 12.49 -7.98 10.53
C TRP A 379 12.48 -8.43 12.01
N VAL A 380 12.13 -9.69 12.25
CA VAL A 380 12.17 -10.32 13.58
C VAL A 380 13.21 -11.43 13.61
N VAL A 381 14.12 -11.43 14.59
CA VAL A 381 15.17 -12.46 14.78
C VAL A 381 14.97 -13.26 16.05
N GLY A 382 15.42 -14.51 16.05
CA GLY A 382 15.44 -15.39 17.23
C GLY A 382 14.15 -16.19 17.45
N ALA A 383 14.14 -17.01 18.50
CA ALA A 383 13.00 -17.84 18.87
C ALA A 383 11.86 -16.99 19.45
N PHE A 384 10.62 -17.45 19.26
CA PHE A 384 9.43 -16.70 19.68
C PHE A 384 9.33 -16.52 21.21
N PRO A 385 9.05 -15.30 21.71
CA PRO A 385 9.02 -14.04 20.98
C PRO A 385 10.43 -13.56 20.63
N GLY A 386 10.63 -13.20 19.36
CA GLY A 386 11.92 -12.74 18.84
C GLY A 386 12.15 -11.26 19.12
N ARG A 387 13.27 -10.74 18.62
CA ARG A 387 13.65 -9.32 18.68
C ARG A 387 13.34 -8.64 17.35
N THR A 388 12.72 -7.47 17.39
CA THR A 388 12.49 -6.65 16.20
C THR A 388 13.73 -5.82 15.89
N VAL A 389 14.27 -5.95 14.68
CA VAL A 389 15.49 -5.29 14.22
C VAL A 389 15.18 -4.43 12.99
N GLY A 390 15.80 -3.26 12.91
CA GLY A 390 15.74 -2.35 11.79
C GLY A 390 17.13 -2.08 11.22
N ARG A 391 17.23 -1.80 9.92
CA ARG A 391 18.48 -1.42 9.27
C ARG A 391 18.17 -0.50 8.10
N VAL A 392 19.10 0.38 7.76
CA VAL A 392 18.92 1.33 6.66
C VAL A 392 20.09 1.21 5.70
N ALA A 393 19.80 1.18 4.40
CA ALA A 393 20.78 1.44 3.35
C ALA A 393 20.59 2.87 2.82
N ASN A 394 21.68 3.57 2.54
CA ASN A 394 21.61 4.86 1.87
C ASN A 394 21.20 4.72 0.39
N ALA A 395 21.09 5.84 -0.33
CA ALA A 395 20.68 5.83 -1.75
C ALA A 395 21.63 5.05 -2.68
N SER A 396 22.90 4.89 -2.30
CA SER A 396 23.89 4.08 -3.04
C SER A 396 23.90 2.60 -2.60
N GLY A 397 22.97 2.17 -1.76
CA GLY A 397 22.88 0.78 -1.29
C GLY A 397 23.89 0.41 -0.19
N VAL A 398 24.61 1.37 0.40
CA VAL A 398 25.54 1.10 1.50
C VAL A 398 24.75 0.95 2.81
N LEU A 399 24.89 -0.20 3.45
CA LEU A 399 24.19 -0.54 4.69
C LEU A 399 24.83 0.13 5.92
N GLY A 400 23.99 0.75 6.75
CA GLY A 400 24.33 1.14 8.12
C GLY A 400 24.39 -0.07 9.06
N ALA A 401 24.62 0.19 10.35
CA ALA A 401 24.54 -0.85 11.38
C ALA A 401 23.06 -1.24 11.63
N PRO A 402 22.77 -2.51 11.95
CA PRO A 402 21.45 -2.91 12.44
C PRO A 402 21.19 -2.31 13.83
N VAL A 403 19.94 -1.99 14.11
CA VAL A 403 19.46 -1.42 15.37
C VAL A 403 18.32 -2.26 15.91
N THR A 404 18.38 -2.62 17.19
CA THR A 404 17.24 -3.23 17.88
C THR A 404 16.14 -2.20 18.07
N LEU A 405 15.00 -2.42 17.41
CA LEU A 405 13.82 -1.57 17.54
C LEU A 405 13.03 -1.94 18.80
N ARG A 406 12.90 -3.25 19.06
CA ARG A 406 12.28 -3.82 20.27
C ARG A 406 12.87 -5.17 20.62
N GLU A 407 12.94 -5.45 21.92
CA GLU A 407 13.36 -6.75 22.47
C GLU A 407 12.32 -7.87 22.30
N THR A 408 11.06 -7.50 22.08
CA THR A 408 9.97 -8.47 21.87
C THR A 408 9.16 -8.13 20.63
N GLY A 409 9.07 -9.10 19.73
CA GLY A 409 8.39 -9.05 18.45
C GLY A 409 7.98 -10.45 18.03
N SER A 410 6.83 -10.53 17.35
CA SER A 410 6.30 -11.79 16.81
C SER A 410 6.45 -11.77 15.30
N VAL A 411 5.87 -10.77 14.63
CA VAL A 411 5.85 -10.68 13.17
C VAL A 411 6.07 -9.26 12.72
N MET A 412 6.94 -9.06 11.73
CA MET A 412 7.02 -7.82 10.96
C MET A 412 5.91 -7.79 9.91
N LEU A 413 5.03 -6.80 10.01
CA LEU A 413 3.80 -6.72 9.21
C LEU A 413 3.95 -5.77 8.02
N ALA A 414 4.60 -4.62 8.22
CA ALA A 414 4.82 -3.65 7.15
C ALA A 414 6.05 -2.78 7.41
N VAL A 415 6.70 -2.37 6.32
CA VAL A 415 7.63 -1.24 6.29
C VAL A 415 7.21 -0.32 5.16
N SER A 416 7.21 0.98 5.38
CA SER A 416 6.84 1.99 4.38
C SER A 416 7.68 3.25 4.55
N GLY A 417 7.91 4.00 3.48
CA GLY A 417 8.63 5.27 3.48
C GLY A 417 7.79 6.40 2.90
N ASP A 418 8.04 7.63 3.34
CA ASP A 418 7.44 8.85 2.78
C ASP A 418 8.34 9.53 1.75
N ALA A 419 7.90 10.66 1.19
CA ALA A 419 8.68 11.42 0.20
C ALA A 419 9.85 12.22 0.80
N ARG A 420 9.89 12.43 2.11
CA ARG A 420 10.94 13.21 2.80
C ARG A 420 12.14 12.35 3.17
N GLY A 421 11.95 11.05 3.34
CA GLY A 421 13.01 10.15 3.80
C GLY A 421 12.65 9.39 5.07
N ASN A 422 11.50 9.69 5.68
CA ASN A 422 11.05 9.01 6.89
C ASN A 422 10.51 7.63 6.53
N ALA A 423 10.50 6.75 7.52
CA ALA A 423 9.89 5.43 7.39
C ALA A 423 9.11 5.01 8.63
N LEU A 424 8.32 3.96 8.47
CA LEU A 424 7.48 3.36 9.50
C LEU A 424 7.64 1.86 9.44
N ALA A 425 7.88 1.22 10.58
CA ALA A 425 7.85 -0.23 10.74
C ALA A 425 6.70 -0.64 11.66
N LEU A 426 5.78 -1.46 11.16
CA LEU A 426 4.66 -2.05 11.92
C LEU A 426 4.96 -3.51 12.23
N TYR A 427 4.79 -3.91 13.49
CA TYR A 427 4.95 -5.30 13.93
C TYR A 427 3.88 -5.68 14.95
N SER A 428 3.68 -6.99 15.12
CA SER A 428 2.92 -7.54 16.25
C SER A 428 3.88 -8.06 17.32
N ARG A 429 3.44 -8.01 18.58
CA ARG A 429 4.17 -8.60 19.72
C ARG A 429 3.19 -9.20 20.74
N PRO A 430 3.63 -10.11 21.61
CA PRO A 430 2.77 -10.61 22.68
C PRO A 430 2.38 -9.49 23.65
N GLY A 431 1.13 -9.53 24.12
CA GLY A 431 0.57 -8.64 25.13
C GLY A 431 -0.50 -9.38 25.93
N GLY A 432 -0.14 -9.85 27.12
CA GLY A 432 -0.99 -10.76 27.91
C GLY A 432 -1.25 -12.07 27.15
N ASP A 433 -2.51 -12.46 27.03
CA ASP A 433 -2.97 -13.66 26.31
C ASP A 433 -3.23 -13.42 24.80
N ALA A 434 -2.88 -12.24 24.28
CA ALA A 434 -3.12 -11.84 22.90
C ALA A 434 -1.89 -11.18 22.27
N PHE A 435 -2.04 -10.68 21.04
CA PHE A 435 -1.05 -9.83 20.39
C PHE A 435 -1.46 -8.37 20.47
N VAL A 436 -0.48 -7.47 20.45
CA VAL A 436 -0.66 -6.02 20.36
C VAL A 436 0.17 -5.53 19.18
N LEU A 437 -0.31 -4.47 18.51
CA LEU A 437 0.40 -3.85 17.39
C LEU A 437 1.28 -2.72 17.90
N GLY A 438 2.55 -2.75 17.51
CA GLY A 438 3.52 -1.69 17.75
C GLY A 438 3.99 -1.11 16.41
N ALA A 439 4.23 0.20 16.40
CA ALA A 439 4.77 0.91 15.26
C ALA A 439 5.93 1.79 15.69
N ILE A 440 7.02 1.78 14.91
CA ILE A 440 8.22 2.60 15.19
C ILE A 440 8.56 3.39 13.93
N ASP A 441 8.83 4.68 14.10
CA ASP A 441 9.21 5.56 13.00
C ASP A 441 10.73 5.62 12.86
N TYR A 442 11.17 5.86 11.65
CA TYR A 442 12.51 6.29 11.31
C TYR A 442 12.41 7.72 10.79
N ASP A 443 13.11 8.63 11.46
CA ASP A 443 13.24 10.03 11.08
C ASP A 443 14.61 10.24 10.44
N VAL A 444 14.61 10.70 9.19
CA VAL A 444 15.83 10.92 8.41
C VAL A 444 16.61 12.14 8.87
N ASP A 445 15.93 13.17 9.34
CA ASP A 445 16.51 14.46 9.73
C ASP A 445 16.86 14.50 11.21
N GLY A 446 16.31 13.55 11.99
CA GLY A 446 16.55 13.40 13.41
C GLY A 446 15.99 14.55 14.25
N GLU A 447 15.05 15.33 13.71
CA GLU A 447 14.48 16.46 14.42
C GLU A 447 13.81 15.99 15.74
N PRO A 448 14.03 16.70 16.86
CA PRO A 448 13.30 16.42 18.08
C PRO A 448 11.80 16.56 17.80
N GLU A 449 11.05 15.46 17.98
CA GLU A 449 9.60 15.49 18.04
C GLU A 449 9.20 16.71 18.89
N PRO A 450 8.43 17.66 18.34
CA PRO A 450 8.09 18.86 19.08
C PRO A 450 7.46 18.42 20.39
N ALA A 451 7.98 18.92 21.51
CA ALA A 451 7.46 18.59 22.83
C ALA A 451 5.93 18.70 22.79
N PRO A 452 5.20 17.74 23.41
CA PRO A 452 3.74 17.77 23.41
C PRO A 452 3.29 19.17 23.79
N TYR A 453 2.51 19.81 22.91
CA TYR A 453 1.99 21.15 23.14
C TYR A 453 1.40 21.18 24.56
N PRO A 454 1.92 22.00 25.49
CA PRO A 454 1.22 22.20 26.75
C PRO A 454 -0.15 22.77 26.40
N ASP A 455 -1.20 22.19 26.99
CA ASP A 455 -2.59 22.67 26.89
C ASP A 455 -2.58 24.20 26.98
N SER A 456 -2.75 24.85 25.83
CA SER A 456 -2.73 26.31 25.75
C SER A 456 -4.16 26.78 25.93
N ASP A 457 -4.49 27.23 27.14
CA ASP A 457 -5.61 28.16 27.34
C ASP A 457 -5.44 29.33 26.36
N PRO A 458 -6.52 29.81 25.72
CA PRO A 458 -6.42 30.90 24.74
C PRO A 458 -6.13 32.22 25.46
N VAL A 459 -4.87 32.65 25.44
CA VAL A 459 -4.51 34.04 25.74
C VAL A 459 -4.75 34.86 24.48
N VAL A 460 -5.80 35.69 24.54
CA VAL A 460 -6.04 36.75 23.55
C VAL A 460 -5.03 37.86 23.82
N GLU A 461 -4.02 37.98 22.95
CA GLU A 461 -3.13 39.13 22.93
C GLU A 461 -3.27 39.87 21.58
N ALA A 462 -3.42 41.19 21.67
CA ALA A 462 -3.73 42.08 20.55
C ALA A 462 -2.53 42.27 19.59
N PRO A 463 -2.76 42.50 18.30
CA PRO A 463 -1.68 42.69 17.33
C PRO A 463 -0.99 44.05 17.49
N PRO A 464 0.35 44.14 17.39
CA PRO A 464 1.05 45.42 17.25
C PRO A 464 1.06 45.93 15.80
N GLU A 465 1.10 47.25 15.66
CA GLU A 465 1.18 48.01 14.42
C GLU A 465 2.41 47.68 13.58
N ILE A 466 2.21 47.59 12.26
CA ILE A 466 3.26 47.38 11.26
C ILE A 466 3.82 48.74 10.84
N ASP A 467 5.12 48.94 11.06
CA ASP A 467 5.92 50.00 10.44
C ASP A 467 6.53 49.47 9.13
N THR A 468 6.43 50.27 8.06
CA THR A 468 6.82 49.90 6.69
C THR A 468 7.97 50.77 6.21
N SER A 469 9.19 50.23 6.13
CA SER A 469 10.22 50.75 5.22
C SER A 469 11.42 49.79 5.02
N GLU A 470 11.75 49.57 3.74
CA GLU A 470 13.01 49.03 3.16
C GLU A 470 13.30 47.51 3.18
N PRO A 471 14.17 46.97 2.29
CA PRO A 471 14.17 46.99 0.82
C PRO A 471 14.19 45.54 0.22
N GLN A 472 13.85 45.39 -1.08
CA GLN A 472 13.59 44.08 -1.73
C GLN A 472 14.77 43.09 -1.76
N GLU A 473 14.57 41.94 -1.12
CA GLU A 473 15.30 40.67 -1.29
C GLU A 473 14.70 39.79 -2.41
N PRO A 474 15.47 38.85 -2.98
CA PRO A 474 15.05 37.99 -4.09
C PRO A 474 13.84 37.10 -3.74
N PRO A 475 13.04 36.64 -4.73
CA PRO A 475 11.73 36.05 -4.47
C PRO A 475 11.83 34.75 -3.68
N THR A 476 11.57 34.83 -2.37
CA THR A 476 11.17 33.72 -1.53
C THR A 476 9.83 33.20 -2.05
N ILE A 477 9.78 31.93 -2.47
CA ILE A 477 8.50 31.26 -2.70
C ILE A 477 7.88 31.08 -1.32
N GLU A 478 6.99 32.00 -0.94
CA GLU A 478 6.21 31.87 0.28
C GLU A 478 5.44 30.54 0.22
N PRO A 479 5.54 29.70 1.27
CA PRO A 479 4.70 28.52 1.36
C PRO A 479 3.25 28.98 1.28
N SER A 480 2.51 28.44 0.30
CA SER A 480 1.09 28.71 0.16
C SER A 480 0.42 28.60 1.52
N ALA A 481 -0.24 29.68 1.95
CA ALA A 481 -0.96 29.69 3.20
C ALA A 481 -1.84 28.43 3.32
N PRO A 482 -1.96 27.83 4.51
CA PRO A 482 -2.84 26.69 4.72
C PRO A 482 -4.22 27.03 4.13
N PRO A 483 -4.85 26.10 3.39
CA PRO A 483 -6.20 26.35 2.88
C PRO A 483 -7.10 26.75 4.06
N GLU A 484 -7.91 27.79 3.86
CA GLU A 484 -8.87 28.25 4.87
C GLU A 484 -9.71 27.06 5.34
N SER A 485 -9.89 26.93 6.66
CA SER A 485 -10.71 25.89 7.26
C SER A 485 -12.14 26.01 6.73
N ASP A 486 -12.63 24.99 6.04
CA ASP A 486 -14.02 24.94 5.58
C ASP A 486 -14.95 24.73 6.78
N GLU A 487 -15.71 25.77 7.14
CA GLU A 487 -16.69 25.74 8.23
C GLU A 487 -18.13 25.45 7.74
N ARG A 488 -18.34 25.32 6.43
CA ARG A 488 -19.68 25.28 5.85
C ARG A 488 -20.20 23.84 5.84
N ALA A 489 -21.20 23.56 6.67
CA ALA A 489 -21.87 22.26 6.66
C ALA A 489 -22.63 21.94 5.35
N PRO A 490 -22.66 20.66 4.92
CA PRO A 490 -23.45 20.20 3.78
C PRO A 490 -24.93 20.52 3.87
N ARG A 491 -25.54 20.82 2.72
CA ARG A 491 -26.98 21.07 2.61
C ARG A 491 -27.68 19.89 1.96
N LEU A 492 -28.50 19.21 2.76
CA LEU A 492 -29.47 18.23 2.26
C LEU A 492 -30.64 18.95 1.57
N GLU A 493 -30.56 19.04 0.24
CA GLU A 493 -31.52 19.72 -0.64
C GLU A 493 -32.83 18.93 -0.77
N ARG A 494 -32.74 17.61 -0.91
CA ARG A 494 -33.89 16.73 -1.11
C ARG A 494 -33.67 15.38 -0.48
N VAL A 495 -34.68 14.86 0.20
CA VAL A 495 -34.69 13.47 0.68
C VAL A 495 -36.08 12.88 0.43
N SER A 496 -36.15 11.75 -0.27
CA SER A 496 -37.42 11.11 -0.63
C SER A 496 -37.28 9.60 -0.73
N ILE A 497 -38.38 8.85 -0.55
CA ILE A 497 -38.39 7.38 -0.61
C ILE A 497 -39.22 6.90 -1.81
N SER A 498 -38.72 5.87 -2.49
CA SER A 498 -39.41 5.16 -3.57
C SER A 498 -39.37 3.63 -3.35
N PRO A 499 -40.48 2.90 -3.49
CA PRO A 499 -41.84 3.41 -3.76
C PRO A 499 -42.40 4.21 -2.57
N LYS A 500 -43.33 5.13 -2.84
CA LYS A 500 -44.00 5.94 -1.79
C LYS A 500 -44.73 5.08 -0.75
N ARG A 501 -45.26 3.93 -1.16
CA ARG A 501 -45.80 2.89 -0.27
C ARG A 501 -44.79 1.76 -0.17
N VAL A 502 -44.19 1.60 1.01
CA VAL A 502 -43.23 0.52 1.27
C VAL A 502 -43.98 -0.66 1.90
N HIS A 503 -43.69 -1.86 1.43
CA HIS A 503 -44.27 -3.11 1.93
C HIS A 503 -43.23 -3.90 2.72
N ALA A 504 -43.69 -4.65 3.72
CA ALA A 504 -42.84 -5.47 4.57
C ALA A 504 -42.04 -6.47 3.71
N GLY A 505 -40.76 -6.62 4.03
CA GLY A 505 -39.86 -7.52 3.29
C GLY A 505 -39.46 -7.06 1.88
N ARG A 506 -40.05 -5.97 1.34
CA ARG A 506 -39.63 -5.39 0.06
C ARG A 506 -38.57 -4.30 0.28
N ALA A 507 -37.64 -4.19 -0.66
CA ALA A 507 -36.62 -3.15 -0.62
C ALA A 507 -37.24 -1.79 -1.00
N ALA A 508 -36.81 -0.73 -0.32
CA ALA A 508 -37.10 0.65 -0.67
C ALA A 508 -35.80 1.37 -1.03
N THR A 509 -35.90 2.46 -1.78
CA THR A 509 -34.76 3.30 -2.17
C THR A 509 -34.97 4.70 -1.63
N LEU A 510 -33.99 5.21 -0.91
CA LEU A 510 -33.90 6.60 -0.49
C LEU A 510 -33.17 7.38 -1.59
N ALA A 511 -33.83 8.36 -2.19
CA ALA A 511 -33.17 9.35 -3.02
C ALA A 511 -32.80 10.57 -2.16
N LEU A 512 -31.52 10.93 -2.12
CA LEU A 512 -30.99 12.07 -1.38
C LEU A 512 -30.22 12.98 -2.33
N ALA A 513 -30.32 14.30 -2.16
CA ALA A 513 -29.54 15.28 -2.88
C ALA A 513 -28.77 16.17 -1.89
N THR A 514 -27.49 16.36 -2.17
CA THR A 514 -26.55 17.16 -1.38
C THR A 514 -25.80 18.11 -2.30
N ASP A 515 -25.47 19.31 -1.83
CA ASP A 515 -24.69 20.30 -2.58
C ASP A 515 -23.19 19.99 -2.62
N GLU A 516 -22.70 19.20 -1.67
CA GLU A 516 -21.30 18.76 -1.62
C GLU A 516 -21.11 17.26 -1.30
N ALA A 517 -19.88 16.78 -1.49
CA ALA A 517 -19.50 15.41 -1.16
C ALA A 517 -19.42 15.20 0.36
N GLY A 518 -19.76 14.01 0.84
CA GLY A 518 -19.64 13.70 2.27
C GLY A 518 -20.02 12.26 2.59
N ARG A 519 -20.07 11.94 3.88
CA ARG A 519 -20.56 10.67 4.41
C ARG A 519 -21.99 10.84 4.92
N THR A 520 -22.93 10.14 4.30
CA THR A 520 -24.32 10.11 4.75
C THR A 520 -24.53 9.02 5.80
N THR A 521 -25.03 9.39 6.98
CA THR A 521 -25.53 8.49 8.01
C THR A 521 -27.06 8.47 8.00
N ILE A 522 -27.64 7.30 7.76
CA ILE A 522 -29.09 7.05 7.76
C ILE A 522 -29.43 6.17 8.95
N THR A 523 -30.10 6.74 9.96
CA THR A 523 -30.62 5.99 11.11
C THR A 523 -32.10 5.68 10.90
N LEU A 524 -32.48 4.41 10.96
CA LEU A 524 -33.86 3.93 10.90
C LEU A 524 -34.29 3.43 12.28
N THR A 525 -35.33 4.05 12.85
CA THR A 525 -35.87 3.70 14.15
C THR A 525 -37.34 3.32 14.00
N LYS A 526 -37.72 2.11 14.41
CA LYS A 526 -39.13 1.70 14.42
C LYS A 526 -39.87 2.48 15.52
N THR A 527 -41.03 3.06 15.20
CA THR A 527 -41.85 3.84 16.13
C THR A 527 -43.19 3.14 16.36
N GLY A 528 -43.64 3.00 17.62
CA GLY A 528 -44.93 2.38 17.97
C GLY A 528 -44.82 1.38 19.13
N ARG A 529 -45.81 0.45 19.25
CA ARG A 529 -45.80 -0.64 20.25
C ARG A 529 -44.71 -1.66 19.95
N CYS A 530 -43.47 -1.31 20.24
CA CYS A 530 -42.38 -2.27 20.36
C CYS A 530 -42.58 -3.03 21.68
N ALA A 531 -42.42 -4.36 21.67
CA ALA A 531 -42.42 -5.15 22.91
C ALA A 531 -41.33 -4.63 23.85
N ALA A 532 -41.48 -4.87 25.17
CA ALA A 532 -40.78 -4.24 26.30
C ALA A 532 -39.21 -4.26 26.32
N ARG A 533 -38.54 -4.61 25.23
CA ARG A 533 -37.09 -4.48 25.04
C ARG A 533 -36.84 -3.76 23.70
N ALA A 534 -36.54 -2.45 23.79
CA ALA A 534 -36.02 -1.53 22.77
C ALA A 534 -36.58 -1.64 21.33
N CYS A 535 -37.09 -0.52 20.79
CA CYS A 535 -37.48 -0.48 19.38
C CYS A 535 -36.28 -0.77 18.45
N PRO A 536 -36.47 -1.62 17.41
CA PRO A 536 -35.43 -1.87 16.42
C PRO A 536 -34.85 -0.57 15.85
N ARG A 537 -33.53 -0.42 15.98
CA ARG A 537 -32.75 0.68 15.39
C ARG A 537 -31.70 0.09 14.45
N ARG A 538 -31.55 0.70 13.28
CA ARG A 538 -30.52 0.34 12.28
C ARG A 538 -29.84 1.59 11.78
N THR A 539 -28.53 1.53 11.57
CA THR A 539 -27.76 2.65 11.01
C THR A 539 -27.07 2.17 9.74
N ILE A 540 -27.10 3.00 8.71
CA ILE A 540 -26.42 2.79 7.42
C ILE A 540 -25.53 3.99 7.19
N SER A 541 -24.27 3.77 6.85
CA SER A 541 -23.34 4.81 6.43
C SER A 541 -23.00 4.59 4.95
N ARG A 542 -22.95 5.65 4.15
CA ARG A 542 -22.55 5.62 2.73
C ARG A 542 -21.84 6.91 2.34
N ALA A 543 -20.79 6.82 1.53
CA ALA A 543 -20.22 8.00 0.87
C ALA A 543 -21.20 8.54 -0.18
N VAL A 544 -21.30 9.87 -0.29
CA VAL A 544 -22.14 10.57 -1.25
C VAL A 544 -21.36 11.68 -1.94
N ARG A 545 -21.70 11.95 -3.20
CA ARG A 545 -21.17 13.01 -4.07
C ARG A 545 -22.21 14.13 -4.18
N PRO A 546 -21.81 15.33 -4.64
CA PRO A 546 -22.75 16.40 -4.97
C PRO A 546 -23.81 15.90 -5.95
N GLY A 547 -25.03 16.41 -5.82
CA GLY A 547 -26.18 16.04 -6.64
C GLY A 547 -27.02 14.91 -6.05
N THR A 548 -27.88 14.31 -6.90
CA THR A 548 -28.86 13.31 -6.46
C THR A 548 -28.27 11.89 -6.49
N GLN A 549 -28.38 11.20 -5.38
CA GLN A 549 -27.97 9.81 -5.20
C GLN A 549 -29.10 8.92 -4.72
N ARG A 550 -28.98 7.61 -4.96
CA ARG A 550 -29.97 6.59 -4.57
C ARG A 550 -29.32 5.57 -3.65
N VAL A 551 -29.83 5.47 -2.43
CA VAL A 551 -29.37 4.52 -1.41
C VAL A 551 -30.45 3.46 -1.18
N ARG A 552 -30.12 2.18 -1.38
CA ARG A 552 -31.04 1.08 -1.09
C ARG A 552 -31.16 0.87 0.41
N LEU A 553 -32.39 0.90 0.93
CA LEU A 553 -32.69 0.65 2.34
C LEU A 553 -32.79 -0.86 2.60
N PRO A 554 -32.45 -1.32 3.83
CA PRO A 554 -32.66 -2.70 4.24
C PRO A 554 -34.15 -3.03 4.23
N ARG A 555 -34.48 -4.32 4.10
CA ARG A 555 -35.87 -4.78 4.21
C ARG A 555 -36.40 -4.46 5.62
N LEU A 556 -37.52 -3.74 5.66
CA LEU A 556 -38.17 -3.30 6.89
C LEU A 556 -39.37 -4.21 7.21
N SER A 557 -39.65 -4.37 8.51
CA SER A 557 -40.87 -5.02 8.97
C SER A 557 -42.04 -4.04 8.98
N ALA A 558 -43.27 -4.57 8.90
CA ALA A 558 -44.49 -3.77 8.96
C ALA A 558 -44.54 -2.88 10.22
N GLY A 559 -45.11 -1.68 10.08
CA GLY A 559 -45.25 -0.67 11.13
C GLY A 559 -44.68 0.70 10.76
N ALA A 560 -44.73 1.63 11.71
CA ALA A 560 -44.19 2.98 11.53
C ALA A 560 -42.68 3.02 11.81
N TRP A 561 -41.95 3.79 11.01
CA TRP A 561 -40.51 4.00 11.09
C TRP A 561 -40.20 5.49 10.94
N THR A 562 -39.17 5.94 11.65
CA THR A 562 -38.55 7.26 11.48
C THR A 562 -37.16 7.07 10.92
N LEU A 563 -36.89 7.73 9.79
CA LEU A 563 -35.56 7.81 9.19
C LEU A 563 -34.96 9.17 9.53
N THR A 564 -33.72 9.18 10.00
CA THR A 564 -32.91 10.38 10.21
C THR A 564 -31.70 10.32 9.28
N VAL A 565 -31.53 11.34 8.44
CA VAL A 565 -30.45 11.45 7.47
C VAL A 565 -29.57 12.64 7.83
N VAL A 566 -28.26 12.41 7.96
CA VAL A 566 -27.22 13.42 8.21
C VAL A 566 -26.10 13.19 7.20
N VAL A 567 -25.50 14.25 6.68
CA VAL A 567 -24.32 14.20 5.79
C VAL A 567 -23.19 14.94 6.47
N THR A 568 -22.01 14.35 6.55
CA THR A 568 -20.81 14.97 7.12
C THR A 568 -19.76 15.15 6.03
N ASP A 569 -19.25 16.36 5.79
CA ASP A 569 -18.19 16.62 4.81
C ASP A 569 -16.81 16.18 5.30
N ALA A 570 -15.77 16.29 4.46
CA ALA A 570 -14.41 15.91 4.82
C ALA A 570 -13.80 16.70 6.00
N ALA A 571 -14.23 17.95 6.20
CA ALA A 571 -13.80 18.78 7.33
C ALA A 571 -14.49 18.41 8.65
N GLY A 572 -15.50 17.54 8.60
CA GLY A 572 -16.26 17.08 9.77
C GLY A 572 -17.53 17.88 10.05
N ASN A 573 -17.89 18.85 9.20
CA ASN A 573 -19.12 19.61 9.37
C ASN A 573 -20.32 18.74 9.02
N ALA A 574 -21.32 18.71 9.90
CA ALA A 574 -22.52 17.90 9.75
C ALA A 574 -23.73 18.73 9.30
N SER A 575 -24.45 18.21 8.30
CA SER A 575 -25.70 18.79 7.85
C SER A 575 -26.79 18.75 8.92
N ARG A 576 -27.77 19.64 8.81
CA ARG A 576 -28.96 19.58 9.67
C ARG A 576 -29.72 18.25 9.42
N PRO A 577 -30.07 17.49 10.46
CA PRO A 577 -30.77 16.23 10.30
C PRO A 577 -32.09 16.39 9.53
N ARG A 578 -32.33 15.49 8.57
CA ARG A 578 -33.62 15.37 7.86
C ARG A 578 -34.36 14.14 8.35
N HIS A 579 -35.60 14.35 8.80
CA HIS A 579 -36.47 13.29 9.28
C HIS A 579 -37.55 12.92 8.25
N LEU A 580 -37.74 11.63 8.03
CA LEU A 580 -38.84 11.09 7.22
C LEU A 580 -39.61 10.05 8.02
N HIS A 581 -40.93 10.18 8.02
CA HIS A 581 -41.81 9.17 8.60
C HIS A 581 -42.28 8.22 7.50
N LEU A 582 -42.10 6.93 7.73
CA LEU A 582 -42.46 5.86 6.82
C LEU A 582 -43.45 4.92 7.50
N HIS A 583 -44.54 4.59 6.80
CA HIS A 583 -45.40 3.48 7.18
C HIS A 583 -45.15 2.29 6.26
N VAL A 584 -44.70 1.17 6.83
CA VAL A 584 -44.47 -0.07 6.11
C VAL A 584 -45.73 -0.93 6.21
N ALA A 585 -46.41 -1.13 5.08
CA ALA A 585 -47.59 -1.98 5.01
C ALA A 585 -47.21 -3.45 5.19
N SER A 586 -48.12 -4.24 5.77
CA SER A 586 -48.01 -5.70 5.84
C SER A 586 -47.94 -6.35 4.46
#